data_AF-A0AAW8B8E4-F1
#
_entry.id   AF-A0AAW8B8E4-F1
#
_cell.length_a   1.000
_cell.length_b   1.000
_cell.length_c   1.000
_cell.angle_alpha   90.00
_cell.angle_beta   90.00
_cell.angle_gamma   90.00
#
_symmetry.space_group_name_H-M   'P 1'
#
loop_
_entity.id
_entity.type
_entity.pdbx_description
1 polymer ?
#
loop_
_entity_poly.entity_id
_entity_poly.type
_entity_poly.pdbx_seq_one_letter_code
_entity_poly.pdbx_strand_id
1 'polypeptide(L)'
;MKFKKPNKKWTIIWFISALIFVLAVFPVPAQKPIKYVDRETGQVLIENVYGEKWLDWLYHNPVGEATLWTIAKRKLITSLYGDEMEKPASADKIVPFVKEYGVDLSIAQKQNFTSFNDFFIRKLKPEARPIVADSLAVASPADGKILAYENIKNADFYIKGFRFNVNTFLNNPDLAKKYEDGTMIVFRLAPPDYHRYHFPISGTTGSSNIKINGDYYSVNPLALRKKAEIFWLNKREYGVMKSPLFGDVVMVEVGATMVGSMIQTYTGTTVKKGEEKGYFKFGGSTVVLLFEKDKIKIDNDLLMNTSKGLETTIKMGERIAIQK
;
A
#
# COMPACT_ATOMS: atom_id res chain seq x y z
N MET A 1 -1.98 23.75 -60.41
CA MET A 1 -1.59 23.73 -58.98
C MET A 1 -0.67 22.52 -58.75
N LYS A 2 0.65 22.70 -58.59
CA LYS A 2 1.58 21.58 -58.33
C LYS A 2 1.45 21.16 -56.86
N PHE A 3 0.80 20.03 -56.59
CA PHE A 3 0.78 19.44 -55.26
C PHE A 3 2.21 19.05 -54.86
N LYS A 4 2.77 19.79 -53.89
CA LYS A 4 4.08 19.51 -53.31
C LYS A 4 3.99 18.14 -52.62
N LYS A 5 4.80 17.16 -53.06
CA LYS A 5 4.82 15.82 -52.43
C LYS A 5 5.06 15.99 -50.92
N PRO A 6 4.26 15.36 -50.05
CA PRO A 6 4.42 15.52 -48.61
C PRO A 6 5.82 15.06 -48.21
N ASN A 7 6.48 15.87 -47.37
CA ASN A 7 7.83 15.61 -46.91
C ASN A 7 7.88 14.22 -46.23
N LYS A 8 8.78 13.36 -46.72
CA LYS A 8 8.93 11.96 -46.29
C LYS A 8 9.10 11.80 -44.77
N LYS A 9 9.71 12.79 -44.11
CA LYS A 9 9.84 12.83 -42.63
C LYS A 9 8.49 13.03 -41.93
N TRP A 10 7.66 13.92 -42.44
CA TRP A 10 6.33 14.21 -41.85
C TRP A 10 5.36 13.06 -42.05
N THR A 11 5.44 12.35 -43.17
CA THR A 11 4.66 11.12 -43.40
C THR A 11 5.09 10.02 -42.42
N ILE A 12 6.39 9.79 -42.22
CA ILE A 12 6.88 8.82 -41.22
C ILE A 12 6.42 9.20 -39.80
N ILE A 13 6.55 10.47 -39.40
CA ILE A 13 6.08 10.94 -38.09
C ILE A 13 4.58 10.69 -37.94
N TRP A 14 3.78 11.03 -38.95
CA TRP A 14 2.33 10.84 -38.90
C TRP A 14 1.94 9.37 -38.81
N PHE A 15 2.60 8.48 -39.55
CA PHE A 15 2.41 7.03 -39.44
C PHE A 15 2.77 6.50 -38.04
N ILE A 16 3.88 6.95 -37.46
CA ILE A 16 4.29 6.56 -36.11
C ILE A 16 3.28 7.08 -35.07
N SER A 17 2.85 8.34 -35.17
CA SER A 17 1.85 8.92 -34.27
C SER A 17 0.50 8.21 -34.38
N ALA A 18 0.06 7.88 -35.60
CA ALA A 18 -1.16 7.11 -35.83
C ALA A 18 -1.06 5.70 -35.25
N LEU A 19 0.09 5.02 -35.42
CA LEU A 19 0.33 3.71 -34.83
C LEU A 19 0.33 3.76 -33.29
N ILE A 20 1.00 4.75 -32.69
CA ILE A 20 0.98 4.96 -31.24
C ILE A 20 -0.45 5.22 -30.76
N PHE A 21 -1.22 6.04 -31.47
CA PHE A 21 -2.62 6.30 -31.13
C PHE A 21 -3.47 5.03 -31.20
N VAL A 22 -3.35 4.25 -32.27
CA VAL A 22 -4.05 2.96 -32.42
C VAL A 22 -3.68 2.01 -31.28
N LEU A 23 -2.40 1.90 -30.94
CA LEU A 23 -1.95 1.07 -29.82
C LEU A 23 -2.46 1.60 -28.47
N ALA A 24 -2.52 2.92 -28.28
CA ALA A 24 -2.99 3.55 -27.05
C ALA A 24 -4.49 3.34 -26.80
N VAL A 25 -5.31 3.35 -27.85
CA VAL A 25 -6.76 3.10 -27.75
C VAL A 25 -7.12 1.62 -27.87
N PHE A 26 -6.14 0.75 -28.10
CA PHE A 26 -6.37 -0.69 -28.23
C PHE A 26 -6.94 -1.24 -26.92
N PRO A 27 -8.05 -2.01 -26.98
CA PRO A 27 -8.74 -2.46 -25.77
C PRO A 27 -7.85 -3.36 -24.92
N VAL A 28 -7.85 -3.08 -23.63
CA VAL A 28 -7.15 -3.88 -22.62
C VAL A 28 -7.97 -5.14 -22.34
N PRO A 29 -7.35 -6.34 -22.28
CA PRO A 29 -8.05 -7.56 -21.88
C PRO A 29 -8.69 -7.40 -20.50
N ALA A 30 -9.92 -7.88 -20.33
CA ALA A 30 -10.61 -7.85 -19.05
C ALA A 30 -9.80 -8.58 -17.98
N GLN A 31 -9.55 -7.91 -16.85
CA GLN A 31 -8.81 -8.48 -15.74
C GLN A 31 -9.73 -9.27 -14.81
N LYS A 32 -9.19 -10.30 -14.17
CA LYS A 32 -9.93 -11.02 -13.13
C LYS A 32 -10.18 -10.06 -11.96
N PRO A 33 -11.41 -9.99 -11.41
CA PRO A 33 -11.70 -9.12 -10.27
C PRO A 33 -10.78 -9.46 -9.09
N ILE A 34 -10.51 -8.46 -8.26
CA ILE A 34 -9.78 -8.65 -7.02
C ILE A 34 -10.80 -9.11 -5.96
N LYS A 35 -10.56 -10.29 -5.39
CA LYS A 35 -11.40 -10.87 -4.35
C LYS A 35 -10.69 -10.78 -3.01
N TYR A 36 -11.46 -10.52 -1.95
CA TYR A 36 -10.98 -10.53 -0.57
C TYR A 36 -12.05 -11.11 0.35
N VAL A 37 -11.65 -11.55 1.54
CA VAL A 37 -12.57 -12.00 2.58
C VAL A 37 -12.87 -10.84 3.51
N ASP A 38 -14.14 -10.55 3.72
CA ASP A 38 -14.55 -9.70 4.83
C ASP A 38 -14.42 -10.49 6.14
N ARG A 39 -13.57 -10.02 7.06
CA ARG A 39 -13.24 -10.76 8.28
C ARG A 39 -14.42 -10.95 9.22
N GLU A 40 -15.27 -9.93 9.31
CA GLU A 40 -16.41 -9.88 10.23
C GLU A 40 -17.50 -10.87 9.79
N THR A 41 -17.83 -10.90 8.49
CA THR A 41 -18.88 -11.75 7.94
C THR A 41 -18.38 -13.09 7.39
N GLY A 42 -17.09 -13.22 7.12
CA GLY A 42 -16.47 -14.36 6.43
C GLY A 42 -16.78 -14.44 4.92
N GLN A 43 -17.47 -13.45 4.35
CA GLN A 43 -17.89 -13.46 2.95
C GLN A 43 -16.74 -13.09 2.01
N VAL A 44 -16.71 -13.72 0.83
CA VAL A 44 -15.80 -13.33 -0.25
C VAL A 44 -16.44 -12.20 -1.07
N LEU A 45 -15.82 -11.03 -1.05
CA LEU A 45 -16.28 -9.83 -1.75
C LEU A 45 -15.35 -9.47 -2.91
N ILE A 46 -15.82 -8.57 -3.78
CA ILE A 46 -15.04 -8.00 -4.89
C ILE A 46 -14.66 -6.57 -4.53
N GLU A 47 -13.39 -6.23 -4.68
CA GLU A 47 -12.91 -4.88 -4.41
C GLU A 47 -13.31 -3.90 -5.52
N ASN A 48 -13.94 -2.79 -5.13
CA ASN A 48 -14.10 -1.64 -6.01
C ASN A 48 -12.77 -0.87 -6.06
N VAL A 49 -12.02 -1.02 -7.16
CA VAL A 49 -10.67 -0.49 -7.29
C VAL A 49 -10.69 0.96 -7.77
N TYR A 50 -10.14 1.87 -6.96
CA TYR A 50 -9.96 3.25 -7.37
C TYR A 50 -9.09 3.37 -8.62
N GLY A 51 -9.66 3.96 -9.67
CA GLY A 51 -8.97 4.16 -10.94
C GLY A 51 -8.66 2.87 -11.70
N GLU A 52 -9.44 1.79 -11.49
CA GLU A 52 -9.21 0.47 -12.12
C GLU A 52 -8.92 0.56 -13.62
N LYS A 53 -9.77 1.26 -14.38
CA LYS A 53 -9.62 1.40 -15.84
C LYS A 53 -8.29 2.05 -16.24
N TRP A 54 -7.85 3.05 -15.47
CA TRP A 54 -6.57 3.70 -15.70
C TRP A 54 -5.40 2.79 -15.34
N LEU A 55 -5.49 2.06 -14.23
CA LEU A 55 -4.47 1.08 -13.82
C LEU A 55 -4.37 -0.08 -14.82
N ASP A 56 -5.51 -0.58 -15.30
CA ASP A 56 -5.57 -1.60 -16.33
C ASP A 56 -4.89 -1.15 -17.61
N TRP A 57 -5.19 0.07 -18.08
CA TRP A 57 -4.50 0.66 -19.22
C TRP A 57 -2.99 0.81 -18.97
N LEU A 58 -2.60 1.41 -17.85
CA LEU A 58 -1.21 1.69 -17.52
C LEU A 58 -0.35 0.42 -17.42
N TYR A 59 -0.92 -0.67 -16.92
CA TYR A 59 -0.19 -1.91 -16.72
C TYR A 59 -0.39 -2.94 -17.83
N HIS A 60 -1.41 -2.88 -18.69
CA HIS A 60 -1.71 -3.94 -19.68
C HIS A 60 -1.81 -3.45 -21.12
N ASN A 61 -1.73 -2.14 -21.39
CA ASN A 61 -1.59 -1.59 -22.73
C ASN A 61 -0.11 -1.35 -23.06
N PRO A 62 0.42 -1.66 -24.26
CA PRO A 62 1.83 -1.42 -24.61
C PRO A 62 2.26 0.06 -24.48
N VAL A 63 1.39 1.01 -24.83
CA VAL A 63 1.63 2.44 -24.66
C VAL A 63 1.53 2.85 -23.19
N GLY A 64 0.59 2.24 -22.47
CA GLY A 64 0.48 2.37 -21.01
C GLY A 64 1.75 1.90 -20.30
N GLU A 65 2.25 0.71 -20.61
CA GLU A 65 3.49 0.17 -20.05
C GLU A 65 4.69 1.08 -20.38
N ALA A 66 4.80 1.56 -21.63
CA ALA A 66 5.82 2.54 -21.99
C ALA A 66 5.70 3.82 -21.16
N THR A 67 4.48 4.31 -20.93
CA THR A 67 4.19 5.48 -20.09
C THR A 67 4.55 5.22 -18.62
N LEU A 68 4.27 4.03 -18.10
CA LEU A 68 4.68 3.61 -16.75
C LEU A 68 6.20 3.67 -16.58
N TRP A 69 6.93 3.05 -17.50
CA TRP A 69 8.40 2.97 -17.45
C TRP A 69 9.09 4.31 -17.66
N THR A 70 8.51 5.16 -18.50
CA THR A 70 9.12 6.44 -18.87
C THR A 70 8.70 7.58 -17.94
N ILE A 71 7.47 7.61 -17.45
CA ILE A 71 6.87 8.80 -16.82
C ILE A 71 6.20 8.46 -15.47
N ALA A 72 5.22 7.55 -15.44
CA ALA A 72 4.30 7.44 -14.30
C ALA A 72 4.96 6.95 -13.00
N LYS A 73 5.99 6.08 -13.07
CA LYS A 73 6.70 5.60 -11.88
C LYS A 73 7.68 6.62 -11.28
N ARG A 74 7.95 7.73 -11.97
CA ARG A 74 8.95 8.71 -11.55
C ARG A 74 8.43 9.54 -10.38
N LYS A 75 9.32 9.82 -9.42
CA LYS A 75 9.05 10.68 -8.26
C LYS A 75 8.40 12.02 -8.64
N LEU A 76 8.83 12.63 -9.74
CA LEU A 76 8.31 13.93 -10.18
C LEU A 76 6.78 13.89 -10.42
N ILE A 77 6.28 12.88 -11.15
CA ILE A 77 4.85 12.77 -11.48
C ILE A 77 4.03 12.44 -10.24
N THR A 78 4.54 11.54 -9.40
CA THR A 78 3.93 11.22 -8.10
C THR A 78 3.88 12.46 -7.19
N SER A 79 4.93 13.28 -7.17
CA SER A 79 4.98 14.53 -6.39
C SER A 79 3.97 15.55 -6.91
N LEU A 80 3.94 15.81 -8.22
CA LEU A 80 3.02 16.78 -8.82
C LEU A 80 1.55 16.43 -8.55
N TYR A 81 1.19 15.15 -8.64
CA TYR A 81 -0.17 14.72 -8.33
C TYR A 81 -0.46 14.79 -6.83
N GLY A 82 0.51 14.45 -5.98
CA GLY A 82 0.40 14.64 -4.53
C GLY A 82 0.18 16.11 -4.16
N ASP A 83 0.94 17.02 -4.76
CA ASP A 83 0.83 18.47 -4.57
C ASP A 83 -0.53 19.00 -5.04
N GLU A 84 -1.10 18.43 -6.10
CA GLU A 84 -2.46 18.73 -6.55
C GLU A 84 -3.51 18.35 -5.49
N MET A 85 -3.32 17.23 -4.78
CA MET A 85 -4.27 16.81 -3.73
C MET A 85 -4.17 17.67 -2.46
N GLU A 86 -3.13 18.49 -2.30
CA GLU A 86 -3.02 19.45 -1.21
C GLU A 86 -3.79 20.75 -1.48
N LYS A 87 -4.09 21.06 -2.76
CA LYS A 87 -4.74 22.30 -3.14
C LYS A 87 -6.22 22.30 -2.74
N PRO A 88 -6.80 23.48 -2.39
CA PRO A 88 -8.22 23.56 -2.04
C PRO A 88 -9.18 23.05 -3.11
N ALA A 89 -8.87 23.26 -4.39
CA ALA A 89 -9.68 22.77 -5.51
C ALA A 89 -9.84 21.24 -5.52
N SER A 90 -8.93 20.48 -4.88
CA SER A 90 -9.07 19.03 -4.78
C SER A 90 -10.21 18.58 -3.85
N ALA A 91 -10.70 19.47 -2.97
CA ALA A 91 -11.83 19.16 -2.08
C ALA A 91 -13.10 18.76 -2.84
N ASP A 92 -13.28 19.25 -4.08
CA ASP A 92 -14.41 18.90 -4.95
C ASP A 92 -14.47 17.40 -5.28
N LYS A 93 -13.34 16.67 -5.13
CA LYS A 93 -13.27 15.23 -5.34
C LYS A 93 -13.81 14.42 -4.17
N ILE A 94 -13.98 15.02 -2.98
CA ILE A 94 -14.33 14.29 -1.75
C ILE A 94 -15.74 13.70 -1.84
N VAL A 95 -16.75 14.51 -2.20
CA VAL A 95 -18.15 14.05 -2.23
C VAL A 95 -18.37 12.91 -3.23
N PRO A 96 -17.90 12.99 -4.49
CA PRO A 96 -17.99 11.86 -5.42
C PRO A 96 -17.29 10.61 -4.88
N PHE A 97 -16.09 10.77 -4.32
CA PHE A 97 -15.30 9.66 -3.78
C PHE A 97 -16.00 8.97 -2.60
N VAL A 98 -16.52 9.74 -1.64
CA VAL A 98 -17.26 9.21 -0.49
C VAL A 98 -18.47 8.40 -0.95
N LYS A 99 -19.22 8.90 -1.95
CA LYS A 99 -20.39 8.22 -2.51
C LYS A 99 -20.02 6.93 -3.25
N GLU A 100 -18.96 6.96 -4.06
CA GLU A 100 -18.53 5.82 -4.88
C GLU A 100 -17.94 4.67 -4.05
N TYR A 101 -17.16 4.99 -3.01
CA TYR A 101 -16.45 4.01 -2.19
C TYR A 101 -17.08 3.77 -0.81
N GLY A 102 -18.21 4.41 -0.51
CA GLY A 102 -18.95 4.20 0.75
C GLY A 102 -18.16 4.60 2.00
N VAL A 103 -17.35 5.67 1.93
CA VAL A 103 -16.53 6.10 3.07
C VAL A 103 -17.42 6.71 4.15
N ASP A 104 -17.45 6.09 5.33
CA ASP A 104 -18.19 6.65 6.48
C ASP A 104 -17.45 7.86 7.08
N LEU A 105 -18.01 9.05 6.85
CA LEU A 105 -17.51 10.29 7.44
C LEU A 105 -18.02 10.53 8.87
N SER A 106 -19.07 9.84 9.32
CA SER A 106 -19.64 10.04 10.66
C SER A 106 -18.67 9.68 11.79
N ILE A 107 -17.72 8.77 11.49
CA ILE A 107 -16.66 8.34 12.40
C ILE A 107 -15.40 9.23 12.35
N ALA A 108 -15.34 10.23 11.46
CA ALA A 108 -14.24 11.17 11.41
C ALA A 108 -14.34 12.21 12.55
N GLN A 109 -13.19 12.67 13.07
CA GLN A 109 -13.15 13.70 14.12
C GLN A 109 -13.65 15.06 13.62
N LYS A 110 -13.47 15.35 12.32
CA LYS A 110 -13.96 16.56 11.67
C LYS A 110 -14.72 16.20 10.40
N GLN A 111 -15.63 17.10 10.00
CA GLN A 111 -16.50 16.93 8.83
C GLN A 111 -16.11 17.84 7.66
N ASN A 112 -15.40 18.95 7.95
CA ASN A 112 -14.97 19.92 6.94
C ASN A 112 -13.50 19.67 6.59
N PHE A 113 -13.23 19.48 5.30
CA PHE A 113 -11.90 19.22 4.76
C PHE A 113 -11.53 20.30 3.75
N THR A 114 -10.31 20.82 3.87
CA THR A 114 -9.85 21.93 3.03
C THR A 114 -9.25 21.47 1.70
N SER A 115 -8.89 20.20 1.58
CA SER A 115 -8.36 19.56 0.38
C SER A 115 -8.66 18.06 0.39
N PHE A 116 -8.47 17.38 -0.74
CA PHE A 116 -8.62 15.92 -0.78
C PHE A 116 -7.63 15.23 0.14
N ASN A 117 -6.39 15.73 0.20
CA ASN A 117 -5.39 15.15 1.08
C ASN A 117 -5.73 15.34 2.56
N ASP A 118 -6.33 16.49 2.94
CA ASP A 118 -6.85 16.72 4.30
C ASP A 118 -7.96 15.71 4.68
N PHE A 119 -8.84 15.36 3.73
CA PHE A 119 -9.79 14.25 3.88
C PHE A 119 -9.11 12.88 3.97
N PHE A 120 -8.10 12.65 3.13
CA PHE A 120 -7.39 11.38 3.06
C PHE A 120 -6.66 11.06 4.37
N ILE A 121 -6.04 12.07 4.98
CA ILE A 121 -5.34 11.96 6.27
C ILE A 121 -6.27 12.25 7.47
N ARG A 122 -7.59 12.19 7.30
CA ARG A 122 -8.55 12.44 8.39
C ARG A 122 -8.22 11.62 9.63
N LYS A 123 -8.40 12.21 10.81
CA LYS A 123 -8.38 11.47 12.07
C LYS A 123 -9.75 10.85 12.34
N LEU A 124 -9.78 9.67 12.93
CA LEU A 124 -11.01 9.00 13.38
C LEU A 124 -11.28 9.27 14.85
N LYS A 125 -12.55 9.23 15.24
CA LYS A 125 -12.94 9.29 16.66
C LYS A 125 -12.36 8.08 17.40
N PRO A 126 -11.91 8.22 18.66
CA PRO A 126 -11.27 7.12 19.40
C PRO A 126 -12.10 5.84 19.46
N GLU A 127 -13.42 5.96 19.62
CA GLU A 127 -14.38 4.85 19.69
C GLU A 127 -14.56 4.11 18.36
N ALA A 128 -14.16 4.70 17.23
CA ALA A 128 -14.29 4.07 15.92
C ALA A 128 -13.26 2.94 15.70
N ARG A 129 -12.14 2.96 16.43
CA ARG A 129 -11.05 1.98 16.31
C ARG A 129 -10.56 1.56 17.71
N PRO A 130 -11.36 0.76 18.45
CA PRO A 130 -10.94 0.26 19.75
C PRO A 130 -9.70 -0.63 19.59
N ILE A 131 -8.70 -0.38 20.44
CA ILE A 131 -7.46 -1.16 20.44
C ILE A 131 -7.67 -2.44 21.25
N VAL A 132 -7.23 -3.59 20.74
CA VAL A 132 -7.26 -4.86 21.47
C VAL A 132 -6.55 -4.72 22.83
N ALA A 133 -7.31 -4.93 23.91
CA ALA A 133 -6.86 -4.67 25.28
C ALA A 133 -5.79 -5.66 25.79
N ASP A 134 -5.83 -6.90 25.31
CA ASP A 134 -4.88 -7.96 25.71
C ASP A 134 -3.43 -7.54 25.44
N SER A 135 -2.59 -7.47 26.48
CA SER A 135 -1.19 -7.08 26.34
C SER A 135 -0.35 -8.08 25.53
N LEU A 136 -0.80 -9.34 25.46
CA LEU A 136 -0.17 -10.40 24.66
C LEU A 136 -0.63 -10.36 23.19
N ALA A 137 -1.62 -9.54 22.85
CA ALA A 137 -2.12 -9.39 21.48
C ALA A 137 -1.37 -8.30 20.71
N VAL A 138 -1.04 -8.60 19.46
CA VAL A 138 -0.59 -7.62 18.45
C VAL A 138 -1.83 -6.96 17.85
N ALA A 139 -1.87 -5.63 17.85
CA ALA A 139 -2.92 -4.86 17.20
C ALA A 139 -2.60 -4.63 15.71
N SER A 140 -3.63 -4.57 14.88
CA SER A 140 -3.48 -4.12 13.50
C SER A 140 -3.01 -2.66 13.48
N PRO A 141 -1.91 -2.34 12.79
CA PRO A 141 -1.39 -0.98 12.73
C PRO A 141 -2.25 -0.07 11.84
N ALA A 142 -3.08 -0.62 10.95
CA ALA A 142 -3.84 0.15 9.96
C ALA A 142 -5.16 -0.53 9.60
N ASP A 143 -6.07 0.23 8.99
CA ASP A 143 -7.17 -0.35 8.23
C ASP A 143 -6.64 -0.91 6.91
N GLY A 144 -7.29 -1.93 6.36
CA GLY A 144 -7.02 -2.35 4.99
C GLY A 144 -7.30 -3.83 4.78
N LYS A 145 -6.48 -4.46 3.94
CA LYS A 145 -6.57 -5.88 3.64
C LYS A 145 -5.22 -6.55 3.85
N ILE A 146 -5.23 -7.73 4.47
CA ILE A 146 -4.01 -8.37 4.95
C ILE A 146 -3.67 -9.68 4.26
N LEU A 147 -2.38 -9.93 4.15
CA LEU A 147 -1.78 -11.24 3.88
C LEU A 147 -0.78 -11.56 4.99
N ALA A 148 -0.79 -12.79 5.48
CA ALA A 148 0.02 -13.19 6.61
C ALA A 148 0.78 -14.50 6.32
N TYR A 149 2.08 -14.50 6.62
CA TYR A 149 3.00 -15.59 6.33
C TYR A 149 3.83 -15.92 7.56
N GLU A 150 3.66 -17.10 8.14
CA GLU A 150 4.38 -17.49 9.37
C GLU A 150 5.87 -17.75 9.14
N ASN A 151 6.25 -18.13 7.91
CA ASN A 151 7.62 -18.43 7.54
C ASN A 151 7.96 -17.78 6.21
N ILE A 152 8.73 -16.69 6.23
CA ILE A 152 9.14 -15.95 5.04
C ILE A 152 9.96 -16.82 4.07
N LYS A 153 10.74 -17.76 4.59
CA LYS A 153 11.53 -18.70 3.78
C LYS A 153 10.66 -19.70 3.02
N ASN A 154 9.53 -20.10 3.57
CA ASN A 154 8.61 -21.04 2.93
C ASN A 154 7.36 -20.35 2.39
N ALA A 155 7.28 -19.03 2.51
CA ALA A 155 6.17 -18.27 2.01
C ALA A 155 6.14 -18.42 0.49
N ASP A 156 5.05 -19.00 0.00
CA ASP A 156 4.65 -18.97 -1.40
C ASP A 156 4.23 -17.55 -1.82
N PHE A 157 4.95 -16.53 -1.35
CA PHE A 157 4.89 -15.18 -1.91
C PHE A 157 5.54 -15.20 -3.29
N TYR A 158 4.98 -16.01 -4.18
CA TYR A 158 5.28 -16.10 -5.58
C TYR A 158 4.28 -15.22 -6.29
N ILE A 159 4.73 -14.04 -6.70
CA ILE A 159 4.08 -13.42 -7.83
C ILE A 159 4.98 -13.63 -9.03
N LYS A 160 4.57 -14.58 -9.89
CA LYS A 160 5.25 -14.93 -11.15
C LYS A 160 6.73 -15.30 -10.99
N GLY A 161 7.06 -16.14 -10.00
CA GLY A 161 8.41 -16.70 -9.85
C GLY A 161 9.39 -15.86 -9.03
N PHE A 162 8.97 -14.70 -8.51
CA PHE A 162 9.80 -13.88 -7.62
C PHE A 162 9.42 -14.10 -6.17
N ARG A 163 10.40 -14.50 -5.36
CA ARG A 163 10.27 -14.75 -3.93
C ARG A 163 10.65 -13.50 -3.14
N PHE A 164 9.87 -13.18 -2.10
CA PHE A 164 10.20 -12.08 -1.20
C PHE A 164 11.59 -12.27 -0.58
N ASN A 165 12.40 -11.22 -0.62
CA ASN A 165 13.75 -11.22 -0.07
C ASN A 165 13.87 -10.14 1.01
N VAL A 166 13.94 -10.56 2.27
CA VAL A 166 14.06 -9.67 3.43
C VAL A 166 15.32 -8.82 3.35
N ASN A 167 16.43 -9.38 2.87
CA ASN A 167 17.71 -8.67 2.76
C ASN A 167 17.59 -7.48 1.79
N THR A 168 17.09 -7.71 0.57
CA THR A 168 16.83 -6.63 -0.38
C THR A 168 15.78 -5.65 0.15
N PHE A 169 14.74 -6.15 0.83
CA PHE A 169 13.69 -5.32 1.41
C PHE A 169 14.22 -4.38 2.50
N LEU A 170 15.03 -4.85 3.45
CA LEU A 170 15.56 -3.98 4.52
C LEU A 170 16.82 -3.21 4.12
N ASN A 171 17.45 -3.57 3.00
CA ASN A 171 18.76 -3.05 2.57
C ASN A 171 19.79 -3.07 3.71
N ASN A 172 19.71 -4.13 4.53
CA ASN A 172 20.50 -4.32 5.74
C ASN A 172 20.63 -5.83 6.00
N PRO A 173 21.68 -6.49 5.48
CA PRO A 173 21.86 -7.93 5.60
C PRO A 173 21.89 -8.44 7.05
N ASP A 174 22.49 -7.68 7.97
CA ASP A 174 22.65 -8.12 9.36
C ASP A 174 21.34 -8.05 10.14
N LEU A 175 20.52 -7.02 9.89
CA LEU A 175 19.17 -6.98 10.43
C LEU A 175 18.29 -8.06 9.80
N ALA A 176 18.38 -8.24 8.47
CA ALA A 176 17.55 -9.17 7.73
C ALA A 176 17.68 -10.62 8.19
N LYS A 177 18.88 -11.06 8.55
CA LYS A 177 19.15 -12.42 9.08
C LYS A 177 18.21 -12.84 10.21
N LYS A 178 17.79 -11.89 11.06
CA LYS A 178 16.88 -12.15 12.20
C LYS A 178 15.46 -12.55 11.77
N TYR A 179 15.06 -12.21 10.54
CA TYR A 179 13.69 -12.36 10.06
C TYR A 179 13.57 -13.32 8.88
N GLU A 180 14.66 -13.89 8.35
CA GLU A 180 14.63 -14.73 7.14
C GLU A 180 13.69 -15.94 7.26
N ASP A 181 13.59 -16.55 8.44
CA ASP A 181 12.68 -17.63 8.79
C ASP A 181 11.54 -17.19 9.72
N GLY A 182 11.38 -15.88 9.87
CA GLY A 182 10.38 -15.24 10.70
C GLY A 182 9.02 -15.09 10.02
N THR A 183 8.19 -14.25 10.62
CA THR A 183 6.82 -14.00 10.19
C THR A 183 6.71 -12.64 9.48
N MET A 184 5.93 -12.57 8.40
CA MET A 184 5.61 -11.35 7.67
C MET A 184 4.10 -11.14 7.60
N ILE A 185 3.65 -9.93 7.93
CA ILE A 185 2.26 -9.51 7.77
C ILE A 185 2.22 -8.25 6.91
N VAL A 186 1.52 -8.31 5.79
CA VAL A 186 1.40 -7.24 4.81
C VAL A 186 0.01 -6.63 4.91
N PHE A 187 -0.07 -5.32 5.10
CA PHE A 187 -1.30 -4.53 5.15
C PHE A 187 -1.36 -3.65 3.91
N ARG A 188 -2.30 -3.93 3.02
CA ARG A 188 -2.57 -3.09 1.86
C ARG A 188 -3.71 -2.13 2.17
N LEU A 189 -3.42 -0.84 2.08
CA LEU A 189 -4.38 0.24 2.27
C LEU A 189 -4.84 0.70 0.88
N ALA A 190 -6.09 0.39 0.55
CA ALA A 190 -6.75 0.94 -0.62
C ALA A 190 -7.16 2.41 -0.35
N PRO A 191 -7.29 3.26 -1.38
CA PRO A 191 -7.61 4.67 -1.21
C PRO A 191 -8.81 5.04 -0.30
N PRO A 192 -9.89 4.25 -0.17
CA PRO A 192 -10.98 4.59 0.76
C PRO A 192 -10.68 4.29 2.24
N ASP A 193 -9.63 3.53 2.52
CA ASP A 193 -9.27 3.10 3.87
C ASP A 193 -8.79 4.28 4.73
N TYR A 194 -8.55 4.02 6.01
CA TYR A 194 -7.90 4.97 6.91
C TYR A 194 -6.39 4.94 6.72
N HIS A 195 -5.81 6.05 6.25
CA HIS A 195 -4.39 6.11 5.84
C HIS A 195 -3.42 6.60 6.92
N ARG A 196 -3.84 6.60 8.19
CA ARG A 196 -2.91 6.74 9.31
C ARG A 196 -2.61 5.36 9.88
N TYR A 197 -1.37 5.18 10.33
CA TYR A 197 -0.87 3.93 10.87
C TYR A 197 -0.32 4.13 12.28
N HIS A 198 -0.47 3.09 13.08
CA HIS A 198 -0.30 3.10 14.52
C HIS A 198 0.68 2.01 14.95
N PHE A 199 1.26 2.17 16.13
CA PHE A 199 2.15 1.16 16.69
C PHE A 199 1.36 -0.12 17.04
N PRO A 200 1.74 -1.29 16.50
CA PRO A 200 1.00 -2.54 16.73
C PRO A 200 1.26 -3.16 18.11
N ILE A 201 2.31 -2.72 18.80
CA ILE A 201 2.76 -3.20 20.11
C ILE A 201 3.33 -2.05 20.94
N SER A 202 3.43 -2.24 22.26
CA SER A 202 4.14 -1.33 23.16
C SER A 202 5.63 -1.68 23.22
N GLY A 203 6.48 -0.68 23.41
CA GLY A 203 7.92 -0.87 23.53
C GLY A 203 8.71 0.42 23.38
N THR A 204 9.92 0.29 22.87
CA THR A 204 10.76 1.43 22.50
C THR A 204 11.12 1.40 21.02
N THR A 205 11.33 2.54 20.39
CA THR A 205 11.74 2.66 18.99
C THR A 205 12.78 3.76 18.82
N GLY A 206 13.42 3.78 17.64
CA GLY A 206 14.34 4.84 17.27
C GLY A 206 13.64 6.20 17.13
N SER A 207 14.39 7.29 17.29
CA SER A 207 13.86 8.65 17.10
C SER A 207 13.44 8.97 15.67
N SER A 208 13.87 8.15 14.70
CA SER A 208 13.46 8.26 13.30
C SER A 208 13.58 6.92 12.59
N ASN A 209 12.81 6.78 11.51
CA ASN A 209 12.91 5.64 10.60
C ASN A 209 14.19 5.70 9.74
N ILE A 210 14.70 4.51 9.39
CA ILE A 210 15.71 4.34 8.35
C ILE A 210 15.00 4.45 7.00
N LYS A 211 15.48 5.37 6.14
CA LYS A 211 14.89 5.63 4.82
C LYS A 211 15.64 4.86 3.74
N ILE A 212 14.89 4.19 2.87
CA ILE A 212 15.42 3.50 1.69
C ILE A 212 14.84 4.15 0.44
N ASN A 213 15.74 4.59 -0.45
CA ASN A 213 15.34 5.14 -1.75
C ASN A 213 14.79 4.04 -2.65
N GLY A 214 13.84 4.40 -3.50
CA GLY A 214 13.25 3.50 -4.48
C GLY A 214 12.33 4.23 -5.45
N ASP A 215 11.72 3.46 -6.36
CA ASP A 215 10.71 3.91 -7.30
C ASP A 215 9.33 4.06 -6.62
N TYR A 216 8.28 4.37 -7.38
CA TYR A 216 6.89 4.48 -6.89
C TYR A 216 5.96 3.68 -7.80
N TYR A 217 6.13 2.36 -7.87
CA TYR A 217 5.20 1.47 -8.54
C TYR A 217 3.91 1.31 -7.72
N SER A 218 2.80 0.98 -8.37
CA SER A 218 1.52 0.79 -7.69
C SER A 218 1.54 -0.51 -6.90
N VAL A 219 1.09 -0.46 -5.64
CA VAL A 219 0.90 -1.66 -4.79
C VAL A 219 -0.49 -2.28 -4.98
N ASN A 220 -1.24 -1.84 -5.99
CA ASN A 220 -2.52 -2.45 -6.34
C ASN A 220 -2.30 -3.93 -6.75
N PRO A 221 -3.20 -4.87 -6.38
CA PRO A 221 -3.06 -6.27 -6.74
C PRO A 221 -2.89 -6.52 -8.26
N LEU A 222 -3.43 -5.67 -9.14
CA LEU A 222 -3.17 -5.73 -10.59
C LEU A 222 -1.69 -5.55 -10.95
N ALA A 223 -1.04 -4.57 -10.30
CA ALA A 223 0.38 -4.31 -10.47
C ALA A 223 1.22 -5.39 -9.79
N LEU A 224 0.85 -5.79 -8.56
CA LEU A 224 1.50 -6.86 -7.83
C LEU A 224 1.47 -8.16 -8.62
N ARG A 225 0.32 -8.56 -9.19
CA ARG A 225 0.15 -9.72 -10.10
C ARG A 225 1.17 -9.74 -11.25
N LYS A 226 1.73 -8.59 -11.66
CA LYS A 226 2.80 -8.53 -12.66
C LYS A 226 4.19 -8.61 -12.04
N LYS A 227 4.44 -7.96 -10.91
CA LYS A 227 5.75 -7.92 -10.24
C LYS A 227 5.59 -7.88 -8.72
N ALA A 228 5.86 -8.99 -8.03
CA ALA A 228 5.98 -9.03 -6.57
C ALA A 228 7.03 -8.03 -6.05
N GLU A 229 8.07 -7.79 -6.85
CA GLU A 229 9.21 -6.96 -6.48
C GLU A 229 8.86 -5.52 -6.13
N ILE A 230 7.66 -5.07 -6.52
CA ILE A 230 7.16 -3.72 -6.23
C ILE A 230 7.33 -3.33 -4.75
N PHE A 231 7.14 -4.26 -3.81
CA PHE A 231 7.31 -3.96 -2.39
C PHE A 231 8.75 -3.54 -2.01
N TRP A 232 9.78 -4.12 -2.62
CA TRP A 232 11.19 -3.81 -2.32
C TRP A 232 11.87 -2.94 -3.39
N LEU A 233 11.21 -2.67 -4.51
CA LEU A 233 11.64 -1.65 -5.48
C LEU A 233 11.13 -0.26 -5.09
N ASN A 234 10.03 -0.18 -4.35
CA ASN A 234 9.46 1.09 -3.94
C ASN A 234 10.28 1.79 -2.85
N LYS A 235 10.17 3.13 -2.83
CA LYS A 235 10.60 3.93 -1.69
C LYS A 235 9.87 3.46 -0.45
N ARG A 236 10.63 3.29 0.62
CA ARG A 236 10.13 2.80 1.90
C ARG A 236 10.97 3.32 3.05
N GLU A 237 10.43 3.24 4.24
CA GLU A 237 11.13 3.57 5.47
C GLU A 237 10.71 2.58 6.55
N TYR A 238 11.61 2.29 7.49
CA TYR A 238 11.30 1.34 8.57
C TYR A 238 11.84 1.78 9.91
N GLY A 239 11.11 1.39 10.95
CA GLY A 239 11.53 1.49 12.34
C GLY A 239 11.65 0.10 12.96
N VAL A 240 12.59 -0.04 13.89
CA VAL A 240 12.69 -1.24 14.74
C VAL A 240 12.07 -0.89 16.09
N MET A 241 11.07 -1.65 16.51
CA MET A 241 10.47 -1.58 17.84
C MET A 241 11.06 -2.68 18.70
N LYS A 242 11.60 -2.33 19.87
CA LYS A 242 12.07 -3.27 20.88
C LYS A 242 10.97 -3.47 21.90
N SER A 243 10.46 -4.69 22.00
CA SER A 243 9.41 -5.06 22.94
C SER A 243 9.87 -6.21 23.84
N PRO A 244 9.68 -6.11 25.18
CA PRO A 244 9.95 -7.23 26.07
C PRO A 244 9.14 -8.48 25.75
N LEU A 245 7.94 -8.31 25.18
CA LEU A 245 7.03 -9.43 24.86
C LEU A 245 7.31 -10.03 23.47
N PHE A 246 7.61 -9.18 22.49
CA PHE A 246 7.66 -9.59 21.08
C PHE A 246 9.07 -9.59 20.46
N GLY A 247 10.10 -9.19 21.20
CA GLY A 247 11.46 -9.04 20.67
C GLY A 247 11.63 -7.79 19.81
N ASP A 248 12.54 -7.84 18.84
CA ASP A 248 12.70 -6.79 17.84
C ASP A 248 11.64 -7.00 16.74
N VAL A 249 10.79 -5.99 16.52
CA VAL A 249 9.74 -6.00 15.50
C VAL A 249 10.00 -4.87 14.51
N VAL A 250 10.14 -5.22 13.24
CA VAL A 250 10.32 -4.22 12.18
C VAL A 250 8.95 -3.84 11.63
N MET A 251 8.67 -2.54 11.61
CA MET A 251 7.54 -1.96 10.92
C MET A 251 8.04 -1.14 9.74
N VAL A 252 7.64 -1.53 8.52
CA VAL A 252 8.03 -0.88 7.27
C VAL A 252 6.84 -0.20 6.64
N GLU A 253 6.99 1.08 6.34
CA GLU A 253 6.07 1.84 5.50
C GLU A 253 6.58 1.86 4.07
N VAL A 254 5.74 1.42 3.12
CA VAL A 254 6.07 1.36 1.71
C VAL A 254 5.15 2.33 0.95
N GLY A 255 5.75 3.31 0.29
CA GLY A 255 5.03 4.20 -0.61
C GLY A 255 4.67 3.49 -1.92
N ALA A 256 3.65 3.97 -2.63
CA ALA A 256 3.34 3.52 -3.98
C ALA A 256 3.13 4.69 -4.94
N THR A 257 2.76 4.39 -6.19
CA THR A 257 2.38 5.42 -7.17
C THR A 257 1.34 6.38 -6.56
N MET A 258 1.56 7.67 -6.78
CA MET A 258 0.79 8.78 -6.21
C MET A 258 1.01 9.08 -4.72
N VAL A 259 1.61 8.18 -3.93
CA VAL A 259 1.97 8.48 -2.53
C VAL A 259 3.21 9.35 -2.48
N GLY A 260 2.98 10.66 -2.38
CA GLY A 260 4.04 11.65 -2.33
C GLY A 260 4.86 11.66 -1.03
N SER A 261 4.31 11.17 0.10
CA SER A 261 4.99 11.27 1.41
C SER A 261 4.46 10.30 2.47
N MET A 262 5.39 9.72 3.22
CA MET A 262 5.19 9.04 4.50
C MET A 262 5.64 10.02 5.58
N ILE A 263 4.75 10.34 6.53
CA ILE A 263 5.04 11.31 7.60
C ILE A 263 4.94 10.60 8.94
N GLN A 264 6.02 10.65 9.72
CA GLN A 264 6.05 10.19 11.10
C GLN A 264 5.54 11.31 12.02
N THR A 265 4.67 10.97 12.97
CA THR A 265 4.04 11.94 13.89
C THR A 265 4.41 11.74 15.36
N TYR A 266 4.99 10.59 15.70
CA TYR A 266 5.43 10.30 17.06
C TYR A 266 6.63 11.17 17.47
N THR A 267 6.67 11.54 18.74
CA THR A 267 7.79 12.26 19.36
C THR A 267 8.33 11.44 20.52
N GLY A 268 9.64 11.17 20.53
CA GLY A 268 10.29 10.35 21.55
C GLY A 268 10.52 8.89 21.14
N THR A 269 10.91 8.07 22.11
CA THR A 269 11.37 6.70 21.88
C THR A 269 10.55 5.64 22.60
N THR A 270 9.65 6.03 23.52
CA THR A 270 8.73 5.10 24.19
C THR A 270 7.37 5.22 23.55
N VAL A 271 6.79 4.08 23.15
CA VAL A 271 5.54 4.04 22.38
C VAL A 271 4.60 2.99 22.97
N LYS A 272 3.30 3.26 22.91
CA LYS A 272 2.25 2.34 23.34
C LYS A 272 1.51 1.77 22.15
N LYS A 273 1.04 0.53 22.29
CA LYS A 273 0.15 -0.11 21.33
C LYS A 273 -1.07 0.79 21.04
N GLY A 274 -1.31 1.05 19.77
CA GLY A 274 -2.40 1.93 19.29
C GLY A 274 -2.05 3.41 19.20
N GLU A 275 -0.90 3.87 19.71
CA GLU A 275 -0.47 5.26 19.48
C GLU A 275 -0.18 5.50 18.00
N GLU A 276 -0.50 6.69 17.51
CA GLU A 276 -0.25 7.07 16.12
C GLU A 276 1.27 7.10 15.86
N LYS A 277 1.70 6.37 14.83
CA LYS A 277 3.09 6.38 14.36
C LYS A 277 3.24 7.39 13.22
N GLY A 278 2.29 7.43 12.30
CA GLY A 278 2.36 8.32 11.15
C GLY A 278 1.18 8.18 10.20
N TYR A 279 1.32 8.75 9.01
CA TYR A 279 0.31 8.65 7.96
C TYR A 279 0.90 8.71 6.55
N PHE A 280 0.12 8.21 5.60
CA PHE A 280 0.36 8.36 4.17
C PHE A 280 -0.46 9.52 3.63
N LYS A 281 0.17 10.40 2.85
CA LYS A 281 -0.58 11.31 1.97
C LYS A 281 -1.16 10.54 0.78
N PHE A 282 -2.12 11.15 0.07
CA PHE A 282 -2.91 10.52 -0.99
C PHE A 282 -2.14 9.52 -1.85
N GLY A 283 -2.70 8.32 -2.05
CA GLY A 283 -2.21 7.27 -2.95
C GLY A 283 -2.29 5.87 -2.33
N GLY A 284 -1.90 4.83 -3.07
CA GLY A 284 -1.89 3.46 -2.53
C GLY A 284 -0.74 3.25 -1.54
N SER A 285 -0.97 2.63 -0.40
CA SER A 285 0.08 2.47 0.62
C SER A 285 0.12 1.06 1.20
N THR A 286 1.26 0.69 1.77
CA THR A 286 1.43 -0.60 2.43
C THR A 286 2.21 -0.43 3.72
N VAL A 287 1.77 -1.16 4.75
CA VAL A 287 2.55 -1.38 5.96
C VAL A 287 2.95 -2.85 5.99
N VAL A 288 4.19 -3.15 6.37
CA VAL A 288 4.68 -4.52 6.56
C VAL A 288 5.21 -4.66 7.98
N LEU A 289 4.80 -5.71 8.67
CA LEU A 289 5.38 -6.12 9.95
C LEU A 289 6.25 -7.35 9.74
N LEU A 290 7.45 -7.33 10.31
CA LEU A 290 8.34 -8.48 10.40
C LEU A 290 8.58 -8.82 11.87
N PHE A 291 8.38 -10.09 12.21
CA PHE A 291 8.67 -10.65 13.52
C PHE A 291 9.73 -11.74 13.37
N GLU A 292 10.62 -11.85 14.34
CA GLU A 292 11.53 -12.99 14.43
C GLU A 292 10.73 -14.29 14.53
N LYS A 293 11.37 -15.40 14.15
CA LYS A 293 10.75 -16.72 14.21
C LYS A 293 10.21 -17.03 15.60
N ASP A 294 9.04 -17.65 15.62
CA ASP A 294 8.37 -18.15 16.83
C ASP A 294 8.05 -17.09 17.90
N LYS A 295 8.03 -15.79 17.56
CA LYS A 295 7.61 -14.72 18.48
C LYS A 295 6.10 -14.54 18.60
N ILE A 296 5.37 -14.86 17.54
CA ILE A 296 3.92 -14.66 17.47
C ILE A 296 3.20 -15.85 16.85
N LYS A 297 1.93 -16.00 17.19
CA LYS A 297 0.96 -16.88 16.56
C LYS A 297 -0.13 -16.02 15.93
N ILE A 298 -0.19 -16.01 14.60
CA ILE A 298 -1.19 -15.25 13.83
C ILE A 298 -2.57 -15.89 14.02
N ASP A 299 -3.64 -15.08 14.01
CA ASP A 299 -5.00 -15.61 14.03
C ASP A 299 -5.25 -16.53 12.82
N ASN A 300 -5.85 -17.71 13.06
CA ASN A 300 -5.94 -18.79 12.07
C ASN A 300 -6.75 -18.41 10.81
N ASP A 301 -7.75 -17.54 10.94
CA ASP A 301 -8.57 -17.07 9.82
C ASP A 301 -7.73 -16.33 8.77
N LEU A 302 -6.79 -15.49 9.24
CA LEU A 302 -5.88 -14.74 8.40
C LEU A 302 -4.95 -15.66 7.59
N LEU A 303 -4.43 -16.70 8.24
CA LEU A 303 -3.58 -17.71 7.62
C LEU A 303 -4.36 -18.55 6.60
N MET A 304 -5.56 -19.01 6.97
CA MET A 304 -6.41 -19.81 6.10
C MET A 304 -6.87 -19.05 4.85
N ASN A 305 -7.12 -17.75 4.97
CA ASN A 305 -7.49 -16.93 3.81
C ASN A 305 -6.26 -16.65 2.94
N THR A 306 -5.11 -16.36 3.55
CA THR A 306 -3.85 -16.13 2.82
C THR A 306 -3.45 -17.38 2.03
N SER A 307 -3.60 -18.59 2.57
CA SER A 307 -3.27 -19.83 1.86
C SER A 307 -4.19 -20.11 0.65
N LYS A 308 -5.37 -19.48 0.60
CA LYS A 308 -6.28 -19.47 -0.56
C LYS A 308 -5.94 -18.35 -1.56
N GLY A 309 -4.89 -17.57 -1.31
CA GLY A 309 -4.52 -16.41 -2.11
C GLY A 309 -5.49 -15.22 -1.95
N LEU A 310 -6.25 -15.17 -0.85
CA LEU A 310 -7.21 -14.11 -0.57
C LEU A 310 -6.69 -13.20 0.55
N GLU A 311 -6.79 -11.90 0.33
CA GLU A 311 -6.58 -10.93 1.39
C GLU A 311 -7.80 -10.90 2.32
N THR A 312 -7.60 -10.51 3.59
CA THR A 312 -8.68 -10.41 4.58
C THR A 312 -8.83 -8.97 5.08
N THR A 313 -10.05 -8.43 5.19
CA THR A 313 -10.24 -7.07 5.75
C THR A 313 -9.77 -7.00 7.20
N ILE A 314 -9.24 -5.85 7.60
CA ILE A 314 -8.85 -5.57 8.97
C ILE A 314 -9.09 -4.09 9.27
N LYS A 315 -9.46 -3.77 10.51
CA LYS A 315 -9.48 -2.41 11.03
C LYS A 315 -8.29 -2.18 11.96
N MET A 316 -7.76 -0.97 11.99
CA MET A 316 -6.74 -0.54 12.94
C MET A 316 -7.23 -0.83 14.37
N GLY A 317 -6.34 -1.42 15.19
CA GLY A 317 -6.65 -1.79 16.57
C GLY A 317 -7.14 -3.23 16.77
N GLU A 318 -7.65 -3.90 15.73
CA GLU A 318 -8.09 -5.30 15.82
C GLU A 318 -6.92 -6.24 16.10
N ARG A 319 -7.18 -7.37 16.77
CA ARG A 319 -6.14 -8.39 17.00
C ARG A 319 -5.75 -9.05 15.68
N ILE A 320 -4.45 -9.23 15.45
CA ILE A 320 -3.94 -9.99 14.30
C ILE A 320 -3.13 -11.22 14.72
N ALA A 321 -2.58 -11.21 15.93
CA ALA A 321 -1.75 -12.27 16.46
C ALA A 321 -1.69 -12.18 17.99
N ILE A 322 -1.22 -13.26 18.62
CA ILE A 322 -0.85 -13.30 20.04
C ILE A 322 0.63 -13.66 20.18
N GLN A 323 1.23 -13.31 21.32
CA GLN A 323 2.56 -13.78 21.70
C GLN A 323 2.60 -15.33 21.76
N LYS A 324 3.70 -15.91 21.30
CA LYS A 324 4.00 -17.35 21.46
C LYS A 324 4.73 -17.65 22.76
#